data_AF-A0A9E4FCT7-F1
#
_entry.id   AF-A0A9E4FCT7-F1
#
_cell.length_a   1.000
_cell.length_b   1.000
_cell.length_c   1.000
_cell.angle_alpha   90.00
_cell.angle_beta   90.00
_cell.angle_gamma   90.00
#
_symmetry.space_group_name_H-M   'P 1'
#
loop_
_entity.id
_entity.type
_entity.pdbx_description
1 polymer ?
#
loop_
_entity_poly.entity_id
_entity_poly.type
_entity_poly.pdbx_seq_one_letter_code
_entity_poly.pdbx_strand_id
1 'polypeptide(L)'
;MNNRGMPVFDTHKAVKALCNSGFTDSQAEAVVEQINGAVNENVATKQDLRDNVADLRAALDLLATKEELRVLATKEELRALATKEELRAAVAPLATKEELRVAVAPLATKEELRAAVAPLATKEELRAAVAPLATKEELRALATKEELRALATKAELAQLEVRLMAKMDDLTGKMLRYMGGGIALVVALIKGLDLLAG
;
A
#
# COMPACT_ATOMS: atom_id res chain seq x y z
N MET A 1 -4.99 81.83 -19.18
CA MET A 1 -5.93 82.39 -18.18
C MET A 1 -5.57 83.85 -17.96
N ASN A 2 -6.46 84.76 -18.35
CA ASN A 2 -6.25 86.20 -18.23
C ASN A 2 -6.01 86.58 -16.76
N ASN A 3 -4.82 87.09 -16.47
CA ASN A 3 -4.45 87.70 -15.20
C ASN A 3 -5.20 89.04 -15.07
N ARG A 4 -6.51 88.99 -14.85
CA ARG A 4 -7.27 90.16 -14.38
C ARG A 4 -6.75 90.42 -12.97
N GLY A 5 -5.85 91.41 -12.84
CA GLY A 5 -5.36 91.86 -11.55
C GLY A 5 -6.54 92.11 -10.62
N MET A 6 -6.45 91.63 -9.38
CA MET A 6 -7.46 91.97 -8.37
C MET A 6 -7.60 93.50 -8.34
N PRO A 7 -8.83 94.04 -8.32
CA PRO A 7 -9.02 95.47 -8.15
C PRO A 7 -8.40 95.87 -6.81
N VAL A 8 -7.23 96.49 -6.85
CA VAL A 8 -6.57 97.03 -5.66
C VAL A 8 -7.44 98.17 -5.15
N PHE A 9 -7.72 98.17 -3.85
CA PHE A 9 -8.50 99.22 -3.22
C PHE A 9 -7.78 100.57 -3.42
N ASP A 10 -8.39 101.46 -4.21
CA ASP A 10 -7.84 102.78 -4.53
C ASP A 10 -8.14 103.75 -3.39
N THR A 11 -7.18 103.85 -2.47
CA THR A 11 -7.25 104.69 -1.27
C THR A 11 -7.47 106.16 -1.63
N HIS A 12 -6.82 106.67 -2.67
CA HIS A 12 -6.93 108.07 -3.09
C HIS A 12 -8.33 108.40 -3.63
N LYS A 13 -8.90 107.50 -4.44
CA LYS A 13 -10.28 107.66 -4.93
C LYS A 13 -11.31 107.54 -3.80
N ALA A 14 -11.08 106.67 -2.82
CA ALA A 14 -11.95 106.51 -1.66
C ALA A 14 -11.95 107.74 -0.75
N VAL A 15 -10.78 108.30 -0.42
CA VAL A 15 -10.65 109.54 0.37
C VAL A 15 -11.37 110.70 -0.33
N LYS A 16 -11.12 110.88 -1.64
CA LYS A 16 -11.76 111.96 -2.42
C LYS A 16 -13.29 111.85 -2.45
N ALA A 17 -13.84 110.64 -2.48
CA ALA A 17 -15.28 110.43 -2.44
C ALA A 17 -15.88 110.79 -1.07
N LEU A 18 -15.18 110.49 0.04
CA LEU A 18 -15.59 110.83 1.40
C LEU A 18 -15.52 112.34 1.66
N CYS A 19 -14.47 113.02 1.20
CA CYS A 19 -14.37 114.48 1.32
C CYS A 19 -15.49 115.18 0.54
N ASN A 20 -15.82 114.69 -0.66
CA ASN A 20 -16.94 115.20 -1.46
C ASN A 20 -18.32 114.98 -0.82
N SER A 21 -18.42 114.11 0.19
CA SER A 21 -19.65 113.82 0.94
C SER A 21 -19.68 114.46 2.33
N GLY A 22 -18.74 115.37 2.62
CA GLY A 22 -18.77 116.23 3.81
C GLY A 22 -17.87 115.78 4.97
N PHE A 23 -17.03 114.75 4.78
CA PHE A 23 -15.98 114.39 5.74
C PHE A 23 -14.81 115.37 5.64
N THR A 24 -14.13 115.63 6.76
CA THR A 24 -12.82 116.31 6.72
C THR A 24 -11.75 115.34 6.22
N ASP A 25 -10.63 115.87 5.70
CA ASP A 25 -9.53 115.04 5.20
C ASP A 25 -9.05 114.02 6.25
N SER A 26 -8.91 114.44 7.50
CA SER A 26 -8.50 113.55 8.60
C SER A 26 -9.54 112.47 8.91
N GLN A 27 -10.84 112.77 8.80
CA GLN A 27 -11.89 111.77 9.01
C GLN A 27 -11.95 110.77 7.85
N ALA A 28 -11.77 111.24 6.61
CA ALA A 28 -11.75 110.40 5.43
C ALA A 28 -10.54 109.45 5.41
N GLU A 29 -9.35 109.94 5.78
CA GLU A 29 -8.14 109.12 5.91
C GLU A 29 -8.30 108.03 6.98
N ALA A 30 -8.78 108.37 8.17
CA ALA A 30 -8.97 107.41 9.26
C ALA A 30 -9.93 106.26 8.89
N VAL A 31 -11.02 106.58 8.19
CA VAL A 31 -12.00 105.57 7.73
C VAL A 31 -11.41 104.68 6.64
N VAL A 32 -10.71 105.27 5.67
CA VAL A 32 -10.08 104.52 4.57
C VAL A 32 -8.96 103.62 5.08
N GLU A 33 -8.20 104.07 6.08
CA GLU A 33 -7.15 103.28 6.72
C GLU A 33 -7.73 102.06 7.45
N GLN A 34 -8.79 102.23 8.24
CA GLN A 34 -9.45 101.09 8.89
C GLN A 34 -10.03 100.10 7.89
N ILE A 35 -10.66 100.58 6.80
CA ILE A 35 -11.19 99.72 5.75
C ILE A 35 -10.06 98.97 5.05
N ASN A 36 -8.95 99.63 4.73
CA ASN A 36 -7.81 98.99 4.09
C ASN A 36 -7.16 97.94 4.99
N GLY A 37 -7.05 98.20 6.31
CA GLY A 37 -6.62 97.20 7.29
C GLY A 37 -7.53 95.97 7.30
N ALA A 38 -8.85 96.18 7.46
CA ALA A 38 -9.83 95.10 7.51
C ALA A 38 -9.91 94.28 6.21
N VAL A 39 -9.69 94.91 5.05
CA VAL A 39 -9.65 94.23 3.74
C VAL A 39 -8.36 93.42 3.58
N ASN A 40 -7.20 93.96 3.97
CA ASN A 40 -5.93 93.25 3.81
C ASN A 40 -5.75 92.09 4.81
N GLU A 41 -6.34 92.16 6.00
CA GLU A 41 -6.27 91.07 6.99
C GLU A 41 -7.19 89.89 6.65
N ASN A 42 -8.31 90.11 5.95
CA ASN A 42 -9.31 89.07 5.65
C ASN A 42 -9.22 88.48 4.23
N VAL A 43 -8.30 88.98 3.39
CA VAL A 43 -8.13 88.48 2.02
C VAL A 43 -6.91 87.57 1.96
N ALA A 44 -7.14 86.29 1.66
CA ALA A 44 -6.06 85.36 1.35
C ALA A 44 -5.21 85.91 0.20
N THR A 45 -3.90 85.99 0.42
CA THR A 45 -2.99 86.48 -0.60
C THR A 45 -2.89 85.46 -1.74
N LYS A 46 -2.42 85.93 -2.89
CA LYS A 46 -2.12 85.03 -4.02
C LYS A 46 -1.08 83.96 -3.64
N GLN A 47 -0.27 84.21 -2.63
CA GLN A 47 0.72 83.26 -2.12
C GLN A 47 0.05 82.19 -1.26
N ASP A 48 -0.82 82.55 -0.32
CA ASP A 48 -1.55 81.59 0.53
C ASP A 48 -2.37 80.60 -0.32
N LEU A 49 -2.99 81.08 -1.39
CA LEU A 49 -3.72 80.22 -2.32
C LEU A 49 -2.81 79.25 -3.09
N ARG A 50 -1.56 79.65 -3.38
CA ARG A 50 -0.59 78.75 -4.03
C ARG A 50 -0.11 77.68 -3.08
N ASP A 51 0.15 78.05 -1.83
CA ASP A 51 0.63 77.13 -0.80
C ASP A 51 -0.47 76.11 -0.47
N ASN A 52 -1.72 76.55 -0.31
CA ASN A 52 -2.88 75.66 -0.16
C ASN A 52 -3.04 74.69 -1.36
N VAL A 53 -2.81 75.15 -2.59
CA VAL A 53 -2.88 74.29 -3.79
C VAL A 53 -1.71 73.30 -3.81
N ALA A 54 -0.52 73.69 -3.35
CA ALA A 54 0.62 72.80 -3.24
C ALA A 54 0.37 71.71 -2.21
N ASP A 55 -0.16 72.05 -1.04
CA ASP A 55 -0.51 71.11 0.02
C ASP A 55 -1.60 70.12 -0.42
N LEU A 56 -2.64 70.61 -1.11
CA LEU A 56 -3.69 69.74 -1.65
C LEU A 56 -3.16 68.75 -2.70
N ARG A 57 -2.18 69.16 -3.51
CA ARG A 57 -1.52 68.25 -4.48
C ARG A 57 -0.68 67.20 -3.77
N ALA A 58 0.13 67.62 -2.80
CA ALA A 58 0.92 66.68 -2.01
C ALA A 58 0.03 65.66 -1.27
N ALA A 59 -1.12 66.09 -0.74
CA ALA A 59 -2.10 65.20 -0.13
C ALA A 59 -2.75 64.25 -1.15
N LEU A 60 -3.00 64.70 -2.37
CA LEU A 60 -3.53 63.86 -3.46
C LEU A 60 -2.53 62.77 -3.87
N ASP A 61 -1.24 63.09 -3.92
CA ASP A 61 -0.17 62.14 -4.26
C ASP A 61 0.01 61.05 -3.19
N LEU A 62 -0.48 61.27 -1.96
CA LEU A 62 -0.52 60.25 -0.90
C LEU A 62 -1.71 59.29 -1.03
N LEU A 63 -2.73 59.63 -1.83
CA LEU A 63 -3.89 58.76 -2.01
C LEU A 63 -3.55 57.64 -3.00
N ALA A 64 -3.93 56.42 -2.65
CA ALA A 64 -3.76 55.26 -3.51
C ALA A 64 -4.51 55.47 -4.83
N THR A 65 -3.81 55.25 -5.93
CA THR A 65 -4.38 55.34 -7.28
C THR A 65 -5.26 54.14 -7.56
N LYS A 66 -6.17 54.29 -8.52
CA LYS A 66 -7.02 53.19 -8.98
C LYS A 66 -6.20 51.99 -9.46
N GLU A 67 -5.04 52.24 -10.07
CA GLU A 67 -4.18 51.17 -10.59
C GLU A 67 -3.47 50.41 -9.48
N GLU A 68 -3.00 51.10 -8.44
CA GLU A 68 -2.43 50.47 -7.24
C GLU A 68 -3.44 49.62 -6.47
N LEU A 69 -4.73 49.96 -6.53
CA LEU A 69 -5.78 49.15 -5.91
C LEU A 69 -6.16 47.92 -6.75
N ARG A 70 -5.85 47.88 -8.06
CA ARG A 70 -6.19 46.72 -8.93
C ARG A 70 -5.34 45.49 -8.66
N VAL A 71 -4.15 45.67 -8.10
CA VAL A 71 -3.27 44.53 -7.74
C VAL A 71 -3.69 43.86 -6.43
N LEU A 72 -4.60 44.48 -5.67
CA LEU A 72 -5.15 43.88 -4.47
C LEU A 72 -6.18 42.81 -4.83
N ALA A 73 -6.15 41.70 -4.09
CA ALA A 73 -7.11 40.62 -4.27
C ALA A 73 -8.54 41.13 -4.05
N THR A 74 -9.40 40.81 -5.00
CA THR A 74 -10.83 41.12 -4.95
C THR A 74 -11.57 40.16 -4.02
N LYS A 75 -12.74 40.59 -3.55
CA LYS A 75 -13.60 39.76 -2.70
C LYS A 75 -14.04 38.48 -3.42
N GLU A 76 -14.22 38.56 -4.73
CA GLU A 76 -14.58 37.45 -5.61
C GLU A 76 -13.44 36.43 -5.72
N GLU A 77 -12.19 36.87 -5.89
CA GLU A 77 -11.02 35.99 -5.89
C GLU A 77 -10.84 35.27 -4.55
N LEU A 78 -11.07 35.96 -3.43
CA LEU A 78 -11.01 35.36 -2.09
C LEU A 78 -12.13 34.35 -1.84
N ARG A 79 -13.32 34.55 -2.44
CA ARG A 79 -14.44 33.59 -2.37
C ARG A 79 -14.19 32.32 -3.16
N ALA A 80 -13.34 32.37 -4.19
CA ALA A 80 -12.95 31.20 -4.97
C ALA A 80 -11.95 30.30 -4.21
N LEU A 81 -11.35 30.78 -3.12
CA LEU A 81 -10.50 29.96 -2.27
C LEU A 81 -11.35 28.97 -1.48
N ALA A 82 -10.86 27.72 -1.40
CA ALA A 82 -11.52 26.69 -0.62
C ALA A 82 -11.61 27.10 0.86
N THR A 83 -12.81 26.99 1.40
CA THR A 83 -13.08 27.21 2.81
C THR A 83 -12.50 26.08 3.66
N LYS A 84 -12.28 26.36 4.94
CA LYS A 84 -11.79 25.36 5.90
C LYS A 84 -12.76 24.18 6.02
N GLU A 85 -14.05 24.45 5.92
CA GLU A 85 -15.14 23.48 5.92
C GLU A 85 -15.08 22.58 4.67
N GLU A 86 -14.86 23.14 3.48
CA GLU A 86 -14.69 22.36 2.24
C GLU A 86 -13.45 21.46 2.30
N LEU A 87 -12.32 21.98 2.80
CA LEU A 87 -11.11 21.18 2.99
C LEU A 87 -11.33 20.06 4.01
N ARG A 88 -12.05 20.32 5.11
CA ARG A 88 -12.43 19.29 6.08
C ARG A 88 -13.34 18.24 5.47
N ALA A 89 -14.34 18.66 4.69
CA ALA A 89 -15.25 17.74 4.00
C ALA A 89 -14.51 16.86 2.98
N ALA A 90 -13.54 17.42 2.26
CA ALA A 90 -12.71 16.68 1.31
C ALA A 90 -11.79 15.65 2.00
N VAL A 91 -11.31 15.94 3.21
CA VAL A 91 -10.40 15.06 3.97
C VAL A 91 -11.16 14.04 4.83
N ALA A 92 -12.39 14.35 5.26
CA ALA A 92 -13.21 13.49 6.10
C ALA A 92 -13.39 12.02 5.60
N PRO A 93 -13.56 11.74 4.30
CA PRO A 93 -13.70 10.36 3.82
C PRO A 93 -12.37 9.61 3.70
N LEU A 94 -11.22 10.27 3.88
CA LEU A 94 -9.92 9.61 3.79
C LEU A 94 -9.69 8.73 5.02
N ALA A 95 -9.26 7.49 4.78
CA ALA A 95 -8.94 6.56 5.84
C ALA A 95 -7.87 7.15 6.77
N THR A 96 -8.17 7.13 8.05
CA THR A 96 -7.25 7.53 9.10
C THR A 96 -6.11 6.51 9.20
N LYS A 97 -4.98 6.97 9.75
CA LYS A 97 -3.84 6.09 10.03
C LYS A 97 -4.22 4.92 10.93
N GLU A 98 -5.18 5.12 11.84
CA GLU A 98 -5.65 4.07 12.74
C GLU A 98 -6.53 3.06 12.02
N GLU A 99 -7.46 3.50 11.16
CA GLU A 99 -8.26 2.59 10.33
C GLU A 99 -7.38 1.73 9.42
N LEU A 100 -6.34 2.32 8.81
CA LEU A 100 -5.37 1.57 8.01
C LEU A 100 -4.58 0.57 8.87
N ARG A 101 -4.21 0.94 10.09
CA ARG A 101 -3.51 0.05 11.03
C ARG A 101 -4.39 -1.14 11.43
N VAL A 102 -5.65 -0.89 11.76
CA VAL A 102 -6.62 -1.94 12.10
C VAL A 102 -6.88 -2.86 10.90
N ALA A 103 -7.00 -2.30 9.69
CA ALA A 103 -7.20 -3.07 8.46
C ALA A 103 -6.01 -3.99 8.12
N VAL A 104 -4.78 -3.56 8.43
CA VAL A 104 -3.55 -4.33 8.17
C VAL A 104 -3.20 -5.29 9.29
N ALA A 105 -3.64 -5.03 10.53
CA ALA A 105 -3.35 -5.87 11.70
C ALA A 105 -3.67 -7.38 11.54
N PRO A 106 -4.76 -7.82 10.89
CA PRO A 106 -5.05 -9.25 10.73
C PRO A 106 -4.27 -9.91 9.57
N LEU A 107 -3.52 -9.15 8.77
CA LEU A 107 -2.77 -9.71 7.65
C LEU A 107 -1.55 -10.48 8.18
N ALA A 108 -1.36 -11.69 7.67
CA ALA A 108 -0.22 -12.52 8.03
C ALA A 108 1.09 -11.80 7.71
N THR A 109 1.97 -11.73 8.69
CA THR A 109 3.31 -11.20 8.54
C THR A 109 4.16 -12.11 7.65
N LYS A 110 5.23 -11.55 7.11
CA LYS A 110 6.20 -12.30 6.29
C LYS A 110 6.81 -13.45 7.09
N GLU A 111 7.02 -13.24 8.38
CA GLU A 111 7.55 -14.20 9.34
C GLU A 111 6.56 -15.34 9.59
N GLU A 112 5.27 -15.05 9.79
CA GLU A 112 4.23 -16.08 9.95
C GLU A 112 4.06 -16.93 8.69
N LEU A 113 4.08 -16.30 7.51
CA LEU A 113 4.05 -17.04 6.24
C LEU A 113 5.30 -17.92 6.06
N ARG A 114 6.47 -17.42 6.44
CA ARG A 114 7.71 -18.21 6.43
C ARG A 114 7.64 -19.39 7.41
N ALA A 115 7.13 -19.17 8.62
CA ALA A 115 6.99 -20.22 9.62
C ALA A 115 5.98 -21.29 9.18
N ALA A 116 4.88 -20.89 8.52
CA ALA A 116 3.89 -21.82 7.97
C ALA A 116 4.44 -22.67 6.82
N VAL A 117 5.36 -22.11 6.01
CA VAL A 117 5.96 -22.81 4.86
C VAL A 117 7.18 -23.65 5.27
N ALA A 118 7.92 -23.25 6.30
CA ALA A 118 9.13 -23.94 6.77
C ALA A 118 8.98 -25.47 7.02
N PRO A 119 7.88 -25.99 7.59
CA PRO A 119 7.74 -27.44 7.81
C PRO A 119 7.27 -28.22 6.57
N LEU A 120 6.95 -27.54 5.46
CA LEU A 120 6.52 -28.23 4.25
C LEU A 120 7.72 -28.91 3.59
N ALA A 121 7.55 -30.20 3.28
CA ALA A 121 8.58 -30.99 2.61
C ALA A 121 9.01 -30.31 1.32
N THR A 122 10.31 -30.08 1.21
CA THR A 122 10.92 -29.54 0.01
C THR A 122 10.78 -30.52 -1.15
N LYS A 123 10.88 -29.98 -2.36
CA LYS A 123 10.86 -30.80 -3.58
C LYS A 123 11.98 -31.85 -3.58
N GLU A 124 13.11 -31.57 -2.94
CA GLU A 124 14.23 -32.48 -2.79
C GLU A 124 13.97 -33.58 -1.77
N GLU A 125 13.37 -33.27 -0.61
CA GLU A 125 12.98 -34.28 0.38
C GLU A 125 11.91 -35.23 -0.18
N LEU A 126 10.91 -34.69 -0.89
CA LEU A 126 9.91 -35.53 -1.58
C LEU A 126 10.54 -36.42 -2.65
N ARG A 127 11.53 -35.90 -3.39
CA ARG A 127 12.29 -36.71 -4.36
C ARG A 127 13.13 -37.79 -3.68
N ALA A 128 13.79 -37.47 -2.58
CA ALA A 128 14.59 -38.42 -1.82
C ALA A 128 13.73 -39.51 -1.17
N ALA A 129 12.53 -39.17 -0.67
CA ALA A 129 11.58 -40.13 -0.11
C ALA A 129 10.99 -41.07 -1.17
N VAL A 130 10.82 -40.59 -2.41
CA VAL A 130 10.30 -41.40 -3.53
C VAL A 130 11.40 -42.22 -4.23
N ALA A 131 12.65 -41.76 -4.22
CA ALA A 131 13.78 -42.44 -4.87
C ALA A 131 13.99 -43.93 -4.49
N PRO A 132 13.84 -44.37 -3.22
CA PRO A 132 14.00 -45.78 -2.86
C PRO A 132 12.76 -46.63 -3.13
N LEU A 133 11.63 -46.05 -3.57
CA LEU A 133 10.45 -46.82 -3.89
C LEU A 133 10.67 -47.57 -5.20
N ALA A 134 10.34 -48.87 -5.19
CA ALA A 134 10.44 -49.72 -6.36
C ALA A 134 9.72 -49.07 -7.54
N THR A 135 10.48 -48.80 -8.59
CA THR A 135 9.95 -48.22 -9.80
C THR A 135 9.00 -49.22 -10.45
N LYS A 136 8.09 -48.70 -11.28
CA LYS A 136 7.14 -49.54 -12.03
C LYS A 136 7.84 -50.61 -12.89
N GLU A 137 9.10 -50.37 -13.26
CA GLU A 137 9.93 -51.30 -14.03
C GLU A 137 10.54 -52.41 -13.16
N GLU A 138 11.01 -52.09 -11.95
CA GLU A 138 11.53 -53.08 -10.99
C GLU A 138 10.43 -54.03 -10.52
N LEU A 139 9.22 -53.53 -10.24
CA LEU A 139 8.06 -54.36 -9.93
C LEU A 139 7.66 -55.27 -11.11
N ARG A 140 7.84 -54.79 -12.36
CA ARG A 140 7.65 -55.62 -13.55
C ARG A 140 8.74 -56.69 -13.69
N ALA A 141 9.98 -56.39 -13.33
CA ALA A 141 11.09 -57.33 -13.38
C ALA A 141 10.92 -58.49 -12.36
N LEU A 142 10.49 -58.18 -11.13
CA LEU A 142 10.13 -59.20 -10.14
C LEU A 142 8.93 -60.05 -10.59
N ALA A 143 7.97 -59.44 -11.30
CA ALA A 143 6.85 -60.17 -11.90
C ALA A 143 7.27 -61.03 -13.12
N THR A 144 8.40 -60.72 -13.78
CA THR A 144 8.93 -61.53 -14.87
C THR A 144 9.69 -62.75 -14.37
N LYS A 145 8.91 -63.76 -13.97
CA LYS A 145 9.04 -65.18 -14.31
C LYS A 145 10.31 -65.97 -13.93
N GLU A 146 11.50 -65.41 -13.78
CA GLU A 146 12.72 -66.19 -13.51
C GLU A 146 12.90 -66.52 -12.02
N GLU A 147 12.67 -65.57 -11.12
CA GLU A 147 12.79 -65.81 -9.67
C GLU A 147 11.64 -66.67 -9.12
N LEU A 148 10.42 -66.50 -9.65
CA LEU A 148 9.30 -67.39 -9.34
C LEU A 148 9.47 -68.82 -9.88
N ARG A 149 10.28 -69.01 -10.95
CA ARG A 149 10.60 -70.35 -11.48
C ARG A 149 11.62 -71.09 -10.62
N ALA A 150 12.48 -70.37 -9.89
CA ALA A 150 13.49 -70.97 -9.03
C ALA A 150 12.90 -71.57 -7.74
N LEU A 151 11.81 -71.00 -7.21
CA LEU A 151 11.18 -71.44 -5.95
C LEU A 151 10.42 -72.78 -6.03
N ALA A 152 10.31 -73.38 -7.21
CA ALA A 152 9.72 -74.71 -7.38
C ALA A 152 10.33 -75.38 -8.62
N THR A 153 11.63 -75.68 -8.58
CA THR A 153 12.19 -76.45 -9.69
C THR A 153 11.50 -77.81 -9.70
N LYS A 154 10.75 -78.09 -10.78
CA LYS A 154 10.14 -79.41 -11.03
C LYS A 154 11.15 -80.55 -10.88
N ALA A 155 12.44 -80.25 -11.03
CA ALA A 155 13.55 -81.16 -10.80
C ALA A 155 13.65 -81.63 -9.34
N GLU A 156 13.51 -80.74 -8.35
CA GLU A 156 13.55 -81.12 -6.93
C GLU A 156 12.33 -81.96 -6.53
N LEU A 157 11.14 -81.61 -7.03
CA LEU A 157 9.92 -82.40 -6.85
C LEU A 157 10.05 -83.79 -7.50
N ALA A 158 10.55 -83.87 -8.73
CA ALA A 158 10.76 -85.14 -9.43
C ALA A 158 11.81 -86.02 -8.72
N GLN A 159 12.89 -85.43 -8.19
CA GLN A 159 13.87 -86.17 -7.39
C GLN A 159 13.26 -86.71 -6.09
N LEU A 160 12.36 -85.95 -5.46
CA LEU A 160 11.63 -86.39 -4.28
C LEU A 160 10.71 -87.58 -4.60
N GLU A 161 9.99 -87.54 -5.72
CA GLU A 161 9.12 -88.63 -6.20
C GLU A 161 9.91 -89.92 -6.46
N VAL A 162 11.03 -89.82 -7.19
CA VAL A 162 11.90 -90.98 -7.44
C VAL A 162 12.43 -91.57 -6.13
N ARG A 163 12.83 -90.72 -5.18
CA ARG A 163 13.29 -91.16 -3.85
C ARG A 163 12.18 -91.84 -3.05
N LEU A 164 10.93 -91.38 -3.19
CA LEU A 164 9.78 -92.00 -2.54
C LEU A 164 9.47 -93.38 -3.13
N MET A 165 9.48 -93.52 -4.47
CA MET A 165 9.27 -94.82 -5.12
C MET A 165 10.33 -95.84 -4.69
N ALA A 166 11.61 -95.46 -4.70
CA ALA A 166 12.68 -96.35 -4.27
C ALA A 166 12.52 -96.83 -2.81
N LYS A 167 12.03 -95.95 -1.91
CA LYS A 167 11.71 -96.34 -0.53
C LYS A 167 10.51 -97.28 -0.42
N MET A 168 9.48 -97.09 -1.24
CA MET A 168 8.32 -97.99 -1.28
C MET A 168 8.68 -99.37 -1.81
N ASP A 169 9.54 -99.45 -2.83
CA ASP A 169 10.01 -100.72 -3.39
C ASP A 169 10.86 -101.51 -2.39
N ASP A 170 11.78 -100.84 -1.68
CA ASP A 170 12.57 -101.48 -0.61
C ASP A 170 11.67 -101.99 0.54
N LEU A 171 10.64 -101.23 0.91
CA LEU A 171 9.69 -101.64 1.95
C LEU A 171 8.86 -102.85 1.51
N THR A 172 8.38 -102.84 0.25
CA THR A 172 7.65 -103.96 -0.35
C THR A 172 8.50 -105.21 -0.41
N GLY A 173 9.77 -105.08 -0.84
CA GLY A 173 10.71 -106.19 -0.89
C GLY A 173 11.08 -106.76 0.49
N LYS A 174 11.11 -105.92 1.54
CA LYS A 174 11.26 -106.37 2.93
C LYS A 174 10.02 -107.14 3.40
N MET A 175 8.81 -106.63 3.17
CA MET A 175 7.57 -107.34 3.53
C MET A 175 7.45 -108.70 2.85
N LEU A 176 7.80 -108.79 1.56
CA LEU A 176 7.72 -110.05 0.82
C LEU A 176 8.71 -111.11 1.37
N ARG A 177 9.91 -110.67 1.78
CA ARG A 177 10.89 -111.55 2.45
C ARG A 177 10.41 -112.03 3.82
N TYR A 178 9.77 -111.17 4.61
CA TYR A 178 9.21 -111.58 5.89
C TYR A 178 8.06 -112.59 5.72
N MET A 179 7.17 -112.40 4.74
CA MET A 179 6.11 -113.37 4.46
C MET A 179 6.63 -114.69 3.90
N GLY A 180 7.56 -114.64 2.95
CA GLY A 180 8.17 -115.85 2.37
C GLY A 180 8.98 -116.66 3.40
N GLY A 181 9.73 -115.97 4.27
CA GLY A 181 10.45 -116.60 5.37
C GLY A 181 9.51 -117.26 6.39
N GLY A 182 8.39 -116.61 6.72
CA GLY A 182 7.36 -117.18 7.59
C GLY A 182 6.74 -118.46 7.01
N ILE A 183 6.39 -118.45 5.72
CA ILE A 183 5.85 -119.64 5.03
C ILE A 183 6.89 -120.76 5.01
N ALA A 184 8.15 -120.47 4.71
CA ALA A 184 9.22 -121.46 4.70
C ALA A 184 9.43 -122.11 6.08
N LEU A 185 9.33 -121.33 7.15
CA LEU A 185 9.44 -121.83 8.53
C LEU A 185 8.28 -122.77 8.89
N VAL A 186 7.04 -122.40 8.52
CA VAL A 186 5.85 -123.23 8.74
C VAL A 186 5.96 -124.55 7.97
N VAL A 187 6.39 -124.51 6.70
CA VAL A 187 6.62 -125.72 5.89
C VAL A 187 7.71 -126.61 6.50
N ALA A 188 8.78 -126.03 7.04
CA ALA A 188 9.83 -126.78 7.73
C ALA A 188 9.34 -127.44 9.03
N LEU A 189 8.49 -126.76 9.80
CA LEU A 189 7.86 -127.30 11.02
C LEU A 189 6.92 -128.47 10.72
N ILE A 190 6.10 -128.37 9.66
CA ILE A 190 5.22 -129.47 9.23
C ILE A 190 6.05 -130.69 8.84
N LYS A 191 7.10 -130.51 8.02
CA LYS A 191 8.02 -131.61 7.66
C LYS A 191 8.75 -132.22 8.87
N GLY A 192 9.10 -131.41 9.86
CA GLY A 192 9.75 -131.89 11.09
C GLY A 192 8.82 -132.70 11.98
N LEU A 193 7.52 -132.36 12.02
CA LEU A 193 6.48 -133.13 12.73
C LEU A 193 6.20 -134.47 12.05
N ASP A 194 6.16 -134.52 10.71
CA ASP A 194 5.99 -135.76 9.96
C ASP A 194 7.14 -136.76 10.21
N LEU A 195 8.36 -136.28 10.45
CA LEU A 195 9.53 -137.09 10.80
C LEU A 195 9.54 -137.60 12.25
N LEU A 196 8.74 -137.03 13.15
CA LEU A 196 8.61 -137.47 14.54
C LEU A 196 7.43 -138.43 14.76
N ALA A 197 6.54 -138.56 13.78
CA ALA A 197 5.31 -139.34 13.85
C ALA A 197 5.34 -140.70 13.12
N GLY A 198 6.49 -141.09 12.55
CA GLY A 198 6.71 -142.39 11.89
C GLY A 198 7.93 -143.12 12.44
#